data_AF-A0A0F2NBZ1-F1
#
_entry.id   AF-A0A0F2NBZ1-F1
#
_cell.length_a   1.000
_cell.length_b   1.000
_cell.length_c   1.000
_cell.angle_alpha   90.00
_cell.angle_beta   90.00
_cell.angle_gamma   90.00
#
_symmetry.space_group_name_H-M   'P 1'
#
loop_
_entity.id
_entity.type
_entity.pdbx_description
1 polymer ?
#
loop_
_entity_poly.entity_id
_entity_poly.type
_entity_poly.pdbx_seq_one_letter_code
_entity_poly.pdbx_strand_id
1 'polypeptide(L)'
;MTARRIFGAEGFLLTTLTVEDIWKPDKQKEAKSVYGTDDPCVHPCVMQLYDRVGAWYIGGRLEGVSLPIHYDFQHLRLSPSETARSFTMNGWRRVLGFHTDEYLHCAHREMVFTTAKEIGAAVFLQPVADLSHPGNLDWPLES
;
A
#
# COMPACT_ATOMS: atom_id res chain seq x y z
N MET A 1 10.70 -29.23 2.88
CA MET A 1 10.36 -27.80 2.74
C MET A 1 10.16 -27.52 1.26
N THR A 2 9.00 -26.99 0.88
CA THR A 2 8.68 -26.73 -0.54
C THR A 2 8.81 -25.23 -0.80
N ALA A 3 9.75 -24.84 -1.65
CA ALA A 3 9.88 -23.46 -2.12
C ALA A 3 8.97 -23.22 -3.34
N ARG A 4 8.24 -22.11 -3.34
CA ARG A 4 7.34 -21.68 -4.41
C ARG A 4 7.80 -20.34 -4.96
N ARG A 5 7.93 -20.24 -6.28
CA ARG A 5 8.26 -19.00 -6.97
C ARG A 5 6.98 -18.20 -7.20
N ILE A 6 7.01 -16.91 -6.88
CA ILE A 6 5.91 -15.97 -7.11
C ILE A 6 6.32 -15.04 -8.25
N PHE A 7 5.51 -15.03 -9.30
CA PHE A 7 5.72 -14.21 -10.49
C PHE A 7 4.74 -13.05 -10.50
N GLY A 8 5.18 -11.90 -11.00
CA GLY A 8 4.32 -10.76 -11.27
C GLY A 8 3.44 -10.98 -12.49
N ALA A 9 2.53 -10.04 -12.76
CA ALA A 9 1.61 -10.11 -13.90
C ALA A 9 2.35 -10.22 -15.26
N GLU A 10 3.53 -9.61 -15.37
CA GLU A 10 4.36 -9.63 -16.57
C GLU A 10 5.29 -10.85 -16.66
N GLY A 11 5.18 -11.81 -15.73
CA GLY A 11 5.99 -13.03 -15.73
C GLY A 11 7.38 -12.91 -15.12
N PHE A 12 7.75 -11.74 -14.59
CA PHE A 12 9.01 -11.56 -13.85
C PHE A 12 8.94 -12.24 -12.47
N LEU A 13 10.04 -12.87 -12.05
CA LEU A 13 10.16 -13.49 -10.74
C LEU A 13 10.31 -12.42 -9.66
N LEU A 14 9.29 -12.25 -8.82
CA LEU A 14 9.32 -11.27 -7.73
C LEU A 14 9.99 -11.82 -6.48
N THR A 15 9.63 -13.04 -6.07
CA THR A 15 10.11 -13.62 -4.82
C THR A 15 9.99 -15.14 -4.81
N THR A 16 10.76 -15.78 -3.94
CA THR A 16 10.58 -17.19 -3.60
C THR A 16 10.03 -17.29 -2.17
N LEU A 17 8.90 -17.97 -2.01
CA LEU A 17 8.27 -18.30 -0.73
C LEU A 17 8.69 -19.71 -0.29
N THR A 18 9.38 -19.81 0.83
CA THR A 18 9.59 -21.09 1.51
C THR A 18 8.37 -21.38 2.37
N VAL A 19 7.54 -22.35 1.94
CA VAL A 19 6.27 -22.65 2.62
C VAL A 19 6.54 -23.33 3.96
N GLU A 20 6.03 -22.71 5.04
CA GLU A 20 6.14 -23.19 6.41
C GLU A 20 4.79 -23.69 6.93
N ASP A 21 3.70 -22.99 6.60
CA ASP A 21 2.35 -23.35 7.00
C ASP A 21 1.31 -23.11 5.88
N ILE A 22 0.24 -23.89 5.94
CA ILE A 22 -0.92 -23.77 5.06
C ILE A 22 -2.15 -23.99 5.93
N TRP A 23 -3.05 -23.01 5.98
CA TRP A 23 -4.26 -23.11 6.80
C TRP A 23 -5.48 -22.49 6.11
N LYS A 24 -6.66 -22.95 6.52
CA LYS A 24 -7.94 -22.37 6.08
C LYS A 24 -8.42 -21.38 7.15
N PRO A 25 -8.41 -20.07 6.88
CA PRO A 25 -8.89 -19.08 7.84
C PRO A 25 -10.41 -19.14 7.98
N ASP A 26 -10.91 -18.73 9.15
CA ASP A 26 -12.31 -18.35 9.32
C ASP A 26 -12.47 -16.90 8.86
N LYS A 27 -12.86 -16.72 7.60
CA LYS A 27 -13.03 -15.40 6.98
C LYS A 27 -14.08 -14.54 7.68
N GLN A 28 -15.10 -15.15 8.29
CA GLN A 28 -16.13 -14.38 9.01
C GLN A 28 -15.56 -13.78 10.30
N LYS A 29 -14.78 -14.58 11.03
CA LYS A 29 -14.05 -14.09 12.22
C LYS A 29 -13.00 -13.04 11.85
N GLU A 30 -12.28 -13.24 10.76
CA GLU A 30 -11.32 -12.27 10.21
C GLU A 30 -12.02 -10.95 9.88
N ALA A 31 -13.13 -11.00 9.15
CA ALA A 31 -13.89 -9.81 8.75
C ALA A 31 -14.32 -8.96 9.96
N LYS A 32 -14.93 -9.60 10.97
CA LYS A 32 -15.35 -8.91 12.20
C LYS A 32 -14.20 -8.32 12.98
N SER A 33 -13.07 -9.03 13.05
CA SER A 33 -11.93 -8.61 13.87
C SER A 33 -11.11 -7.51 13.21
N VAL A 34 -11.00 -7.52 11.88
CA VAL A 34 -10.16 -6.59 11.12
C VAL A 34 -10.94 -5.38 10.61
N TYR A 35 -12.15 -5.60 10.06
CA TYR A 35 -12.97 -4.55 9.44
C TYR A 35 -14.15 -4.11 10.30
N GLY A 36 -14.37 -4.74 11.45
CA GLY A 36 -15.47 -4.42 12.36
C GLY A 36 -16.86 -4.88 11.89
N THR A 37 -16.96 -5.49 10.70
CA THR A 37 -18.20 -6.02 10.12
C THR A 37 -17.91 -7.25 9.27
N ASP A 38 -18.87 -8.17 9.17
CA ASP A 38 -18.87 -9.27 8.20
C ASP A 38 -19.84 -9.06 7.04
N ASP A 39 -20.47 -7.89 6.94
CA ASP A 39 -21.40 -7.56 5.87
C ASP A 39 -20.66 -7.03 4.61
N PRO A 40 -20.65 -7.78 3.49
CA PRO A 40 -20.00 -7.34 2.26
C PRO A 40 -20.70 -6.16 1.59
N CYS A 41 -21.98 -5.91 1.85
CA CYS A 41 -22.69 -4.76 1.29
C CYS A 41 -22.30 -3.44 1.97
N VAL A 42 -21.73 -3.52 3.18
CA VAL A 42 -21.40 -2.35 4.01
C VAL A 42 -19.91 -1.96 3.91
N HIS A 43 -19.03 -2.92 3.61
CA HIS A 43 -17.58 -2.66 3.60
C HIS A 43 -16.88 -3.25 2.37
N PRO A 44 -16.21 -2.43 1.54
CA PRO A 44 -15.60 -2.90 0.29
C PRO A 44 -14.50 -3.94 0.51
N CYS A 45 -13.67 -3.81 1.55
CA CYS A 45 -12.66 -4.82 1.87
C CYS A 45 -13.26 -6.16 2.33
N VAL A 46 -14.45 -6.18 2.94
CA VAL A 46 -15.14 -7.42 3.33
C VAL A 46 -15.68 -8.12 2.08
N MET A 47 -16.24 -7.36 1.14
CA MET A 47 -16.61 -7.88 -0.18
C MET A 47 -15.40 -8.51 -0.88
N GLN A 48 -14.26 -7.80 -0.92
CA GLN A 48 -13.04 -8.34 -1.53
C GLN A 48 -12.52 -9.61 -0.82
N LEU A 49 -12.58 -9.66 0.51
CA LEU A 49 -12.18 -10.82 1.31
C LEU A 49 -13.00 -12.06 0.95
N TYR A 50 -14.30 -11.93 0.72
CA TYR A 50 -15.14 -13.06 0.35
C TYR A 50 -15.03 -13.42 -1.13
N ASP A 51 -15.03 -12.43 -2.03
CA ASP A 51 -15.16 -12.65 -3.47
C ASP A 51 -13.83 -12.98 -4.16
N ARG A 52 -12.73 -12.31 -3.77
CA ARG A 52 -11.45 -12.36 -4.49
C ARG A 52 -10.38 -13.16 -3.77
N VAL A 53 -10.35 -13.12 -2.44
CA VAL A 53 -9.30 -13.78 -1.67
C VAL A 53 -9.52 -15.30 -1.68
N GLY A 54 -8.45 -16.08 -1.86
CA GLY A 54 -8.50 -17.53 -1.86
C GLY A 54 -9.00 -18.14 -0.54
N ALA A 55 -9.39 -19.42 -0.58
CA ALA A 55 -9.90 -20.13 0.60
C ALA A 55 -8.80 -20.60 1.57
N TRP A 56 -7.54 -20.61 1.15
CA TRP A 56 -6.39 -21.09 1.92
C TRP A 56 -5.31 -20.03 1.96
N TYR A 57 -4.72 -19.83 3.14
CA TYR A 57 -3.56 -18.97 3.34
C TYR A 57 -2.31 -19.82 3.41
N ILE A 58 -1.22 -19.27 2.89
CA ILE A 58 0.09 -19.89 2.84
C ILE A 58 1.05 -18.92 3.48
N GLY A 59 1.70 -19.32 4.56
CA GLY A 59 2.71 -18.52 5.23
C GLY A 59 4.09 -19.18 5.13
N GLY A 60 5.09 -18.36 5.39
CA GLY A 60 6.48 -18.75 5.32
C GLY A 60 7.38 -17.61 4.92
N ARG A 61 8.68 -17.91 4.84
CA ARG A 61 9.72 -16.93 4.56
C ARG A 61 9.72 -16.51 3.09
N LEU A 62 9.74 -15.20 2.86
CA LEU A 62 9.93 -14.61 1.53
C LEU A 62 11.39 -14.21 1.30
N GLU A 63 11.92 -14.61 0.15
CA GLU A 63 13.21 -14.15 -0.38
C GLU A 63 12.95 -13.30 -1.61
N GLY A 64 13.08 -11.98 -1.46
CA GLY A 64 12.84 -11.01 -2.53
C GLY A 64 13.89 -11.10 -3.63
N VAL A 65 13.46 -11.15 -4.89
CA VAL A 65 14.31 -11.18 -6.08
C VAL A 65 14.25 -9.84 -6.80
N SER A 66 13.04 -9.35 -7.09
CA SER A 66 12.83 -8.03 -7.70
C SER A 66 11.54 -7.40 -7.19
N LEU A 67 11.50 -6.07 -7.16
CA LEU A 67 10.27 -5.32 -6.92
C LEU A 67 9.35 -5.40 -8.16
N PRO A 68 8.02 -5.24 -7.99
CA PRO A 68 7.12 -5.02 -9.10
C PRO A 68 7.58 -3.86 -9.97
N ILE A 69 7.53 -4.05 -11.30
CA ILE A 69 7.89 -3.00 -12.25
C ILE A 69 6.67 -2.09 -12.41
N HIS A 70 6.89 -0.80 -12.23
CA HIS A 70 5.92 0.25 -12.53
C HIS A 70 6.48 1.09 -13.69
N TYR A 71 5.65 1.36 -14.71
CA TYR A 71 6.05 2.20 -15.85
C TYR A 71 5.72 3.67 -15.62
N ASP A 72 4.85 3.95 -14.66
CA ASP A 72 4.34 5.25 -14.28
C ASP A 72 5.08 5.82 -13.06
N PHE A 73 5.37 7.12 -13.07
CA PHE A 73 5.93 7.89 -11.94
C PHE A 73 7.08 7.22 -11.19
N GLN A 74 7.98 6.52 -11.91
CA GLN A 74 9.07 5.74 -11.30
C GLN A 74 9.90 6.56 -10.31
N HIS A 75 10.14 7.83 -10.62
CA HIS A 75 10.92 8.75 -9.79
C HIS A 75 10.21 9.17 -8.48
N LEU A 76 8.89 8.98 -8.38
CA LEU A 76 8.09 9.26 -7.17
C LEU A 76 7.91 8.02 -6.29
N ARG A 77 8.10 6.81 -6.83
CA ARG A 77 7.94 5.52 -6.14
C ARG A 77 9.19 5.16 -5.33
N LEU A 78 9.51 5.98 -4.33
CA LEU A 78 10.68 5.78 -3.46
C LEU A 78 10.44 4.65 -2.45
N SER A 79 11.42 3.76 -2.28
CA SER A 79 11.44 2.80 -1.17
C SER A 79 11.53 3.51 0.19
N PRO A 80 11.15 2.87 1.31
CA PRO A 80 11.31 3.46 2.64
C PRO A 80 12.74 3.93 2.93
N SER A 81 13.74 3.18 2.47
CA SER A 81 15.16 3.54 2.59
C SER A 81 15.53 4.78 1.76
N GLU A 82 15.02 4.90 0.53
CA GLU A 82 15.28 6.05 -0.33
C GLU A 82 14.58 7.31 0.18
N THR A 83 13.35 7.16 0.68
CA THR A 83 12.60 8.24 1.33
C THR A 83 13.33 8.75 2.58
N ALA A 84 13.80 7.85 3.45
CA ALA A 84 14.60 8.22 4.62
C ALA A 84 15.93 8.91 4.23
N ARG A 85 16.59 8.42 3.17
CA ARG A 85 17.78 9.06 2.61
C ARG A 85 17.45 10.48 2.10
N SER A 86 16.33 10.65 1.40
CA SER A 86 15.85 11.95 0.91
C SER A 86 15.65 12.94 2.06
N PHE A 87 15.03 12.53 3.17
CA PHE A 87 14.89 13.40 4.34
C PHE A 87 16.25 13.87 4.88
N THR A 88 17.21 12.95 4.94
CA THR A 88 18.57 13.26 5.42
C THR A 88 19.29 14.23 4.47
N MET A 89 19.21 13.99 3.15
CA MET A 89 19.82 14.86 2.13
C MET A 89 19.21 16.27 2.13
N ASN A 90 17.91 16.39 2.41
CA ASN A 90 17.22 17.67 2.52
C ASN A 90 17.39 18.35 3.90
N GLY A 91 18.12 17.72 4.84
CA GLY A 91 18.32 18.24 6.19
C GLY A 91 17.05 18.23 7.06
N TRP A 92 16.05 17.45 6.69
CA TRP A 92 14.78 17.37 7.40
C TRP A 92 14.93 16.56 8.68
N ARG A 93 14.86 17.24 9.83
CA ARG A 93 14.94 16.61 11.17
C ARG A 93 13.58 16.19 11.71
N ARG A 94 12.51 16.82 11.22
CA ARG A 94 11.12 16.53 11.58
C ARG A 94 10.32 16.52 10.28
N VAL A 95 9.51 15.48 10.11
CA VAL A 95 8.71 15.27 8.89
C VAL A 95 7.26 15.00 9.29
N LEU A 96 6.35 15.77 8.72
CA LEU A 96 4.91 15.55 8.77
C LEU A 96 4.51 14.74 7.54
N GLY A 97 4.13 13.48 7.74
CA GLY A 97 3.57 12.64 6.68
C GLY A 97 2.11 12.99 6.45
N PHE A 98 1.75 13.27 5.19
CA PHE A 98 0.36 13.45 4.77
C PHE A 98 -0.02 12.37 3.75
N HIS A 99 -0.93 11.48 4.15
CA HIS A 99 -1.47 10.42 3.33
C HIS A 99 -2.75 10.87 2.63
N THR A 100 -2.90 10.53 1.35
CA THR A 100 -4.11 10.85 0.58
C THR A 100 -4.33 9.82 -0.53
N ASP A 101 -5.57 9.41 -0.72
CA ASP A 101 -6.08 8.69 -1.90
C ASP A 101 -7.01 9.60 -2.75
N GLU A 102 -7.27 10.81 -2.26
CA GLU A 102 -8.10 11.84 -2.89
C GLU A 102 -7.29 13.00 -3.49
N TYR A 103 -7.92 13.76 -4.38
CA TYR A 103 -7.35 15.01 -4.89
C TYR A 103 -7.15 16.05 -3.78
N LEU A 104 -6.04 16.78 -3.87
CA LEU A 104 -5.73 17.84 -2.93
C LEU A 104 -6.42 19.15 -3.33
N HIS A 105 -7.30 19.63 -2.46
CA HIS A 105 -7.90 20.95 -2.55
C HIS A 105 -7.19 21.97 -1.65
N CYS A 106 -7.52 23.25 -1.82
CA CYS A 106 -6.95 24.34 -1.03
C CYS A 106 -7.10 24.10 0.49
N ALA A 107 -8.20 23.51 0.94
CA ALA A 107 -8.41 23.17 2.35
C ALA A 107 -7.36 22.18 2.87
N HIS A 108 -7.05 21.12 2.12
CA HIS A 108 -6.01 20.14 2.48
C HIS A 108 -4.65 20.80 2.54
N ARG A 109 -4.35 21.69 1.57
CA ARG A 109 -3.11 22.46 1.56
C ARG A 109 -2.98 23.30 2.83
N GLU A 110 -3.97 24.14 3.13
CA GLU A 110 -3.89 25.04 4.29
C GLU A 110 -3.77 24.25 5.62
N MET A 111 -4.50 23.14 5.76
CA MET A 111 -4.41 22.26 6.93
C MET A 111 -2.98 21.70 7.12
N VAL A 112 -2.40 21.12 6.08
CA VAL A 112 -1.07 20.50 6.14
C VAL A 112 0.01 21.54 6.39
N PHE A 113 -0.03 22.68 5.70
CA PHE A 113 0.96 23.74 5.87
C PHE A 113 0.85 24.44 7.23
N THR A 114 -0.36 24.62 7.76
CA THR A 114 -0.54 25.19 9.10
C THR A 114 0.04 24.27 10.16
N THR A 115 -0.33 22.98 10.11
CA THR A 115 0.18 21.97 11.04
C THR A 115 1.71 21.88 10.98
N ALA A 116 2.28 21.84 9.77
CA ALA A 116 3.73 21.77 9.58
C ALA A 116 4.47 22.98 10.17
N LYS A 117 3.91 24.19 10.05
CA LYS A 117 4.45 25.41 10.66
C LYS A 117 4.39 25.34 12.19
N GLU A 118 3.28 24.88 12.76
CA GLU A 118 3.10 24.77 14.22
C GLU A 118 4.10 23.82 14.87
N ILE A 119 4.38 22.67 14.24
CA ILE A 119 5.30 21.66 14.79
C ILE A 119 6.76 21.85 14.33
N GLY A 120 7.00 22.79 13.40
CA GLY A 120 8.30 23.04 12.79
C GLY A 120 8.85 21.83 12.01
N ALA A 121 8.01 21.21 11.17
CA ALA A 121 8.36 20.04 10.37
C ALA A 121 8.30 20.32 8.86
N ALA A 122 9.08 19.57 8.09
CA ALA A 122 8.92 19.49 6.65
C ALA A 122 7.70 18.63 6.29
N VAL A 123 7.07 18.91 5.15
CA VAL A 123 5.90 18.15 4.68
C VAL A 123 6.37 17.03 3.75
N PHE A 124 5.95 15.80 4.04
CA PHE A 124 6.10 14.66 3.14
C PHE A 124 4.72 14.20 2.68
N LEU A 125 4.43 14.45 1.40
CA LEU A 125 3.19 14.02 0.77
C LEU A 125 3.35 12.58 0.27
N GLN A 126 2.50 11.67 0.75
CA GLN A 126 2.51 10.25 0.41
C GLN A 126 1.15 9.85 -0.18
N PRO A 127 0.90 10.17 -1.47
CA PRO A 127 -0.32 9.78 -2.13
C PRO A 127 -0.31 8.27 -2.40
N VAL A 128 -1.48 7.66 -2.34
CA VAL A 128 -1.68 6.27 -2.74
C VAL A 128 -1.88 6.23 -4.25
N ALA A 129 -1.00 5.49 -4.94
CA ALA A 129 -1.05 5.31 -6.38
C ALA A 129 -1.57 3.91 -6.79
N ASP A 130 -2.12 3.13 -5.84
CA ASP A 130 -2.58 1.76 -6.06
C ASP A 130 -3.89 1.48 -5.32
N LEU A 131 -4.66 0.51 -5.81
CA LEU A 131 -5.99 0.13 -5.34
C LEU A 131 -6.96 1.31 -5.31
N SER A 132 -7.52 1.62 -6.48
CA SER A 132 -8.63 2.59 -6.59
C SER A 132 -9.77 2.16 -5.67
N HIS A 133 -10.12 3.04 -4.72
CA HIS A 133 -11.38 2.94 -4.02
C HIS A 133 -12.51 2.95 -5.07
N PRO A 134 -13.55 2.10 -4.95
CA PRO A 134 -14.69 2.16 -5.87
C PRO A 134 -15.32 3.55 -5.79
N GLY A 135 -15.11 4.38 -6.82
CA GLY A 135 -15.57 5.77 -6.86
C GLY A 135 -14.50 6.80 -7.23
N ASN A 136 -13.20 6.45 -7.17
CA ASN A 136 -12.13 7.39 -7.48
C ASN A 136 -11.88 7.46 -8.99
N LEU A 137 -11.63 8.67 -9.50
CA LEU A 137 -11.26 8.93 -10.90
C LEU A 137 -9.95 8.23 -11.24
N ASP A 138 -9.91 7.55 -12.39
CA ASP A 138 -8.71 6.86 -12.87
C ASP A 138 -7.53 7.82 -12.99
N TRP A 139 -6.35 7.33 -12.65
CA TRP A 139 -5.13 8.09 -12.81
C TRP A 139 -4.86 8.35 -14.30
N PRO A 140 -4.65 9.60 -14.74
CA PRO A 140 -4.33 9.87 -16.14
C PRO A 140 -2.99 9.22 -16.48
N LEU A 141 -3.04 8.16 -17.30
CA LEU A 141 -1.86 7.63 -17.96
C LEU A 141 -1.30 8.77 -18.81
N GLU A 142 -0.07 9.22 -18.51
CA GLU A 142 0.62 10.15 -19.38
C GLU A 142 0.78 9.49 -20.77
N SER A 143 0.26 10.17 -21.79
CA SER A 143 0.42 9.83 -23.21
C SER A 143 1.79 10.21 -23.73
#